data_AF-X1IIZ1-F1
#
_entry.id   AF-X1IIZ1-F1
#
_cell.length_a   1.000
_cell.length_b   1.000
_cell.length_c   1.000
_cell.angle_alpha   90.00
_cell.angle_beta   90.00
_cell.angle_gamma   90.00
#
_symmetry.space_group_name_H-M   'P 1'
#
loop_
_entity.id
_entity.type
_entity.pdbx_description
1 polymer ?
#
loop_
_entity_poly.entity_id
_entity_poly.type
_entity_poly.pdbx_seq_one_letter_code
_entity_poly.pdbx_strand_id
1 'polypeptide(L)' 'RSFNYIRERLGLEEGEELLLDSSFDYSRQVLLYIPSHMPDPWRQATLFSLRATEKIKKLLANDFTQISFRLLAA' A
#
# COMPACT_ATOMS: atom_id res chain seq x y z
N ARG A 1 -16.93 1.84 1.51
CA ARG A 1 -16.66 0.94 0.37
C ARG A 1 -17.82 1.11 -0.61
N SER A 2 -17.59 1.59 -1.83
CA SER A 2 -18.65 1.91 -2.82
C SER A 2 -18.07 1.82 -4.24
N PHE A 3 -18.90 1.46 -5.22
CA PHE A 3 -18.56 1.46 -6.65
C PHE A 3 -18.89 2.78 -7.38
N ASN A 4 -19.33 3.83 -6.68
CA ASN A 4 -19.74 5.10 -7.31
C ASN A 4 -18.66 5.67 -8.25
N TYR A 5 -17.40 5.65 -7.83
CA TYR A 5 -16.28 6.16 -8.63
C TYR A 5 -16.18 5.47 -10.00
N ILE A 6 -16.35 4.15 -10.07
CA ILE A 6 -16.23 3.43 -11.34
C ILE A 6 -17.52 3.57 -12.17
N ARG A 7 -18.70 3.59 -11.52
CA ARG A 7 -19.99 3.76 -12.20
C ARG A 7 -20.08 5.09 -12.95
N GLU A 8 -19.73 6.20 -12.28
CA GLU A 8 -19.76 7.54 -12.88
C GLU A 8 -18.84 7.62 -14.11
N ARG A 9 -17.67 6.99 -14.05
CA ARG A 9 -16.67 6.99 -15.13
C ARG A 9 -17.06 6.13 -16.32
N LEU A 10 -17.87 5.11 -16.09
CA LEU A 10 -18.40 4.22 -17.14
C LEU A 10 -19.76 4.67 -17.67
N GLY A 11 -20.40 5.68 -17.06
CA GLY A 11 -21.76 6.10 -17.40
C GLY A 11 -22.84 5.07 -17.02
N LEU A 12 -22.58 4.24 -15.99
CA LEU A 12 -23.54 3.25 -15.51
C LEU A 12 -24.46 3.86 -14.46
N GLU A 13 -25.68 4.17 -14.89
CA GLU A 13 -26.73 4.73 -14.01
C GLU A 13 -27.34 3.64 -13.12
N GLU A 14 -27.49 2.42 -13.64
CA GLU A 14 -28.09 1.26 -12.97
C GLU A 14 -27.20 0.01 -13.10
N GLY A 15 -27.38 -0.95 -12.19
CA GLY A 15 -26.69 -2.25 -12.20
C GLY A 15 -26.60 -2.87 -10.81
N GLU A 16 -26.52 -4.20 -10.75
CA GLU A 16 -26.31 -4.93 -9.50
C GLU A 16 -24.84 -4.85 -9.08
N GLU A 17 -24.61 -4.55 -7.81
CA GLU A 17 -23.28 -4.48 -7.21
C GLU A 17 -23.14 -5.57 -6.14
N LEU A 18 -22.03 -6.32 -6.18
CA LEU A 18 -21.69 -7.29 -5.16
C LEU A 18 -20.27 -7.03 -4.66
N LEU A 19 -20.15 -6.63 -3.39
CA LEU A 19 -18.87 -6.49 -2.72
C LEU A 19 -18.68 -7.62 -1.73
N LEU A 20 -17.86 -8.59 -2.10
CA LEU A 20 -17.45 -9.67 -1.21
C LEU A 20 -16.28 -9.21 -0.34
N ASP A 21 -16.27 -9.67 0.90
CA ASP A 21 -15.10 -9.54 1.74
C ASP A 21 -13.96 -10.43 1.23
N SER A 22 -12.73 -10.07 1.62
CA SER A 22 -11.58 -10.91 1.31
C SER A 22 -11.57 -12.17 2.17
N SER A 23 -11.11 -13.27 1.59
CA SER A 23 -10.87 -14.53 2.30
C SER A 23 -9.59 -14.52 3.16
N PHE A 24 -8.78 -13.48 3.12
CA PHE A 24 -7.52 -13.37 3.86
C PHE A 24 -7.66 -12.56 5.14
N ASP A 25 -6.94 -12.99 6.20
CA ASP A 25 -6.83 -12.28 7.47
C ASP A 25 -5.68 -11.28 7.41
N TYR A 26 -5.90 -10.17 6.68
CA TYR A 26 -4.88 -9.12 6.50
C TYR A 26 -4.36 -8.55 7.81
N SER A 27 -5.16 -8.57 8.88
CA SER A 27 -4.75 -8.07 10.20
C SER A 27 -3.59 -8.86 10.80
N ARG A 28 -3.46 -10.15 10.43
CA ARG A 28 -2.44 -11.07 10.95
C ARG A 28 -1.46 -11.55 9.89
N GLN A 29 -1.80 -11.42 8.61
CA GLN A 29 -1.04 -11.97 7.49
C GLN A 29 -0.24 -10.93 6.71
N VAL A 30 -0.39 -9.63 7.03
CA VAL A 30 0.30 -8.55 6.31
C VAL A 30 0.99 -7.59 7.26
N LEU A 31 2.16 -7.12 6.82
CA LEU A 31 2.86 -5.97 7.37
C LEU A 31 2.70 -4.80 6.40
N LEU A 32 2.05 -3.73 6.84
CA LEU A 32 2.02 -2.47 6.10
C LEU A 32 3.27 -1.66 6.45
N TYR A 33 4.08 -1.27 5.46
CA TYR A 33 5.24 -0.42 5.69
C TYR A 33 5.18 0.81 4.78
N ILE A 34 5.13 1.99 5.40
CA ILE A 34 5.14 3.27 4.71
C ILE A 34 6.41 4.03 5.12
N PRO A 35 7.44 4.07 4.26
CA PRO A 35 8.67 4.78 4.57
C PRO A 35 8.43 6.29 4.69
N SER A 36 8.85 6.87 5.82
CA SER A 36 8.86 8.33 5.98
C SER A 36 9.86 9.00 5.03
N HIS A 37 9.53 10.21 4.57
CA HIS A 37 10.41 11.09 3.79
C HIS A 37 10.91 10.50 2.45
N MET A 38 10.04 9.77 1.73
CA MET A 38 10.36 9.38 0.36
C MET A 38 10.38 10.61 -0.58
N PRO A 39 11.31 10.66 -1.55
CA PRO A 39 11.26 11.65 -2.62
C PRO A 39 9.95 11.56 -3.41
N ASP A 40 9.55 12.65 -4.06
CA ASP A 40 8.38 12.64 -4.95
C ASP A 40 8.67 11.76 -6.18
N PRO A 41 7.86 10.73 -6.48
CA PRO A 41 8.13 9.79 -7.56
C PRO A 41 8.00 10.42 -8.96
N TRP A 42 7.22 11.49 -9.12
CA TRP A 42 7.04 12.18 -10.39
C TRP A 42 8.08 13.29 -10.60
N ARG A 43 8.39 14.07 -9.57
CA ARG A 43 9.32 15.21 -9.66
C ARG A 43 10.79 14.80 -9.49
N GLN A 44 11.05 13.69 -8.81
CA GLN A 44 12.40 13.26 -8.41
C GLN A 44 12.61 11.76 -8.68
N ALA A 45 12.19 11.27 -9.85
CA ALA A 45 12.11 9.85 -10.19
C ALA A 45 13.42 9.06 -9.94
N THR A 46 14.57 9.61 -10.32
CA THR A 46 15.88 8.95 -10.11
C THR A 46 16.21 8.82 -8.63
N LEU A 47 16.02 9.89 -7.85
CA LEU A 47 16.29 9.89 -6.41
C LEU A 47 15.29 8.98 -5.66
N PHE A 48 14.02 8.99 -6.07
CA PHE A 48 13.00 8.07 -5.56
C PHE A 48 13.43 6.62 -5.77
N SER A 49 13.81 6.26 -6.99
CA SER A 49 14.22 4.89 -7.35
C SER A 49 15.44 4.42 -6.54
N LEU A 50 16.41 5.31 -6.32
CA LEU A 50 17.58 5.02 -5.48
C LEU A 50 17.17 4.75 -4.03
N ARG A 51 16.38 5.66 -3.43
CA ARG A 51 15.92 5.53 -2.03
C ARG A 51 15.01 4.32 -1.83
N ALA A 52 14.12 4.03 -2.78
CA ALA A 52 13.26 2.86 -2.76
C ALA A 52 14.09 1.57 -2.76
N THR A 53 15.10 1.50 -3.64
CA THR A 53 16.03 0.36 -3.72
C THR A 53 16.78 0.15 -2.41
N GLU A 54 17.30 1.22 -1.80
CA GLU A 54 17.96 1.14 -0.49
C GLU A 54 17.03 0.61 0.61
N LYS A 55 15.77 1.08 0.64
CA LYS A 55 14.77 0.61 1.60
C LYS A 55 14.43 -0.86 1.37
N ILE A 56 14.20 -1.27 0.13
CA ILE A 56 13.95 -2.67 -0.23
C ILE A 56 15.11 -3.56 0.21
N LYS A 57 16.36 -3.18 -0.08
CA LYS A 57 17.55 -3.93 0.37
C LYS A 57 17.59 -4.08 1.89
N LYS A 58 17.27 -3.02 2.65
CA LYS A 58 17.21 -3.07 4.11
C LYS A 58 16.10 -4.00 4.63
N LEU A 59 14.95 -4.03 3.96
CA LEU A 59 13.85 -4.93 4.31
C LEU A 59 14.21 -6.39 4.04
N LEU A 60 14.92 -6.68 2.95
CA LEU A 60 15.36 -8.03 2.61
C LEU A 60 16.53 -8.52 3.48
N ALA A 61 17.38 -7.60 3.96
CA ALA A 61 18.55 -7.94 4.76
C ALA A 61 18.25 -8.11 6.26
N ASN A 62 17.16 -7.54 6.76
CA ASN A 62 16.74 -7.69 8.16
C ASN A 62 15.65 -8.73 8.28
N ASP A 63 15.74 -9.63 9.27
CA ASP A 63 14.60 -10.43 9.69
C ASP A 63 13.46 -9.48 10.13
N PHE A 64 12.27 -9.68 9.54
CA PHE A 64 11.09 -8.81 9.69
C PHE A 64 10.63 -8.58 11.15
N THR A 65 11.21 -9.31 12.10
CA THR A 65 10.94 -9.29 13.55
C THR A 65 11.10 -7.90 14.20
N GLN A 66 11.98 -7.04 13.67
CA GLN A 66 12.21 -5.69 14.21
C GLN A 66 11.33 -4.59 13.59
N ILE A 67 10.60 -4.88 12.50
CA ILE A 67 9.78 -3.88 11.80
C ILE A 67 8.40 -3.74 12.47
N SER A 68 7.89 -4.82 13.06
CA SER A 68 6.56 -4.89 13.69
C SER A 68 6.41 -3.95 14.90
N PHE A 69 7.48 -3.65 15.64
CA PHE A 69 7.39 -2.85 16.86
C PHE A 69 7.22 -1.34 16.64
N ARG A 70 7.47 -0.81 15.44
CA ARG A 70 7.38 0.65 15.18
C ARG A 70 6.09 1.12 14.51
N LEU A 71 5.19 0.20 14.13
CA LEU A 71 4.00 0.53 13.35
C LEU A 71 2.70 0.66 14.17
N LEU A 72 2.70 0.26 15.44
CA LEU A 72 1.55 0.40 16.34
C LEU A 72 1.51 1.75 17.10
N ALA A 73 2.46 2.66 16.84
CA ALA A 73 2.63 3.88 17.64
C ALA A 73 2.55 5.20 16.83
N ALA A 74 1.88 5.21 15.68
CA ALA A 74 1.59 6.43 14.93
C ALA A 74 0.09 6.56 14.66
#